data_AF-A0A7V0NUK5-F1
#
_entry.id   AF-A0A7V0NUK5-F1
#
_cell.length_a   1.000
_cell.length_b   1.000
_cell.length_c   1.000
_cell.angle_alpha   90.00
_cell.angle_beta   90.00
_cell.angle_gamma   90.00
#
_symmetry.space_group_name_H-M   'P 1'
#
loop_
_entity.id
_entity.type
_entity.pdbx_description
1 polymer ?
#
loop_
_entity_poly.entity_id
_entity_poly.type
_entity_poly.pdbx_seq_one_letter_code
_entity_poly.pdbx_strand_id
1 'polypeptide(L)' 'MDDPTTVLAEVKDAIVAELASRNGSCEAAVIKKATRDTVRRIVREKTARKPVVVSVVLET' A
#
# COMPACT_ATOMS: atom_id res chain seq x y z
N MET A 1 -3.16 -23.39 1.15
CA MET A 1 -2.18 -22.33 0.82
C MET A 1 -3.00 -21.08 0.67
N ASP A 2 -2.83 -20.08 1.54
CA ASP A 2 -3.63 -18.86 1.47
C ASP A 2 -3.42 -18.19 0.12
N ASP A 3 -4.51 -17.92 -0.60
CA ASP A 3 -4.46 -17.36 -1.94
C ASP A 3 -3.92 -15.92 -1.86
N PRO A 4 -2.74 -15.63 -2.43
CA PRO A 4 -2.15 -14.29 -2.34
C PRO A 4 -3.00 -13.22 -3.01
N THR A 5 -3.90 -13.58 -3.92
CA THR A 5 -4.75 -12.59 -4.61
C THR A 5 -5.71 -11.88 -3.66
N THR A 6 -6.21 -12.56 -2.63
CA THR A 6 -7.10 -11.97 -1.62
C THR A 6 -6.39 -10.88 -0.81
N VAL A 7 -5.18 -11.16 -0.33
CA VAL A 7 -4.35 -10.20 0.42
C VAL A 7 -3.96 -9.01 -0.47
N LEU A 8 -3.61 -9.25 -1.74
CA LEU A 8 -3.27 -8.19 -2.68
C LEU A 8 -4.47 -7.29 -3.02
N ALA A 9 -5.67 -7.85 -3.12
CA ALA A 9 -6.89 -7.09 -3.32
C ALA A 9 -7.16 -6.14 -2.13
N GLU A 10 -7.08 -6.65 -0.89
CA GLU A 10 -7.22 -5.84 0.32
C GLU A 10 -6.17 -4.73 0.39
N VAL A 11 -4.91 -5.03 0.04
CA VAL A 11 -3.82 -4.05 -0.01
C VAL A 11 -4.15 -2.92 -0.99
N LYS A 12 -4.60 -3.26 -2.20
CA LYS A 12 -4.97 -2.29 -3.23
C LYS A 12 -6.07 -1.36 -2.74
N ASP A 13 -7.15 -1.91 -2.19
CA ASP A 13 -8.29 -1.11 -1.72
C ASP A 13 -7.88 -0.17 -0.57
N ALA A 14 -7.04 -0.66 0.35
CA ALA A 14 -6.53 0.16 1.45
C ALA A 14 -5.61 1.29 0.98
N ILE A 15 -4.76 1.07 -0.05
CA ILE A 15 -3.93 2.13 -0.62
C ILE A 15 -4.81 3.20 -1.28
N VAL A 16 -5.82 2.80 -2.05
CA VAL A 16 -6.73 3.76 -2.71
C VAL A 16 -7.47 4.60 -1.68
N ALA A 17 -8.00 3.99 -0.62
CA ALA A 17 -8.67 4.72 0.45
C ALA A 17 -7.74 5.69 1.20
N GLU A 18 -6.51 5.26 1.47
CA GLU A 18 -5.48 6.08 2.12
C GLU A 18 -5.05 7.27 1.26
N LEU A 19 -4.96 7.09 -0.06
CA LEU A 19 -4.62 8.18 -0.97
C LEU A 19 -5.80 9.14 -1.20
N ALA A 20 -7.03 8.61 -1.25
CA ALA A 20 -8.23 9.42 -1.40
C ALA A 20 -8.52 10.29 -0.15
N SER A 21 -8.17 9.82 1.04
CA SER A 21 -8.36 10.59 2.29
C SER A 21 -7.38 11.77 2.42
N ARG A 22 -6.28 11.74 1.66
CA ARG A 22 -5.25 12.79 1.64
C ARG A 22 -5.66 13.90 0.68
N ASN A 23 -6.67 14.69 1.07
CA ASN A 23 -7.13 15.90 0.39
C ASN A 23 -5.98 16.90 0.13
N GLY A 24 -5.30 16.80 -1.02
CA GLY A 24 -4.39 17.82 -1.55
C GLY A 24 -2.88 17.64 -1.27
N SER A 25 -2.48 16.66 -0.45
CA SER A 25 -1.04 16.36 -0.25
C SER A 25 -0.58 15.28 -1.22
N CYS A 26 -0.15 15.70 -2.42
CA CYS A 26 0.31 14.81 -3.50
C CYS A 26 1.84 14.70 -3.59
N GLU A 27 2.58 15.09 -2.55
CA GLU A 27 4.03 14.93 -2.56
C GLU A 27 4.41 13.45 -2.76
N ALA A 28 5.23 13.18 -3.77
CA ALA A 28 5.63 11.82 -4.11
C ALA A 28 6.26 11.06 -2.92
N ALA A 29 6.97 11.76 -2.03
CA ALA A 29 7.54 11.16 -0.81
C ALA A 29 6.44 10.67 0.16
N VAL A 30 5.37 11.46 0.30
CA VAL A 30 4.22 11.16 1.16
C VAL A 30 3.44 9.97 0.61
N ILE A 31 3.15 9.98 -0.70
CA ILE A 31 2.49 8.87 -1.39
C ILE A 31 3.31 7.58 -1.24
N LYS A 32 4.61 7.63 -1.55
CA LYS A 32 5.50 6.46 -1.45
C LYS A 32 5.57 5.90 -0.04
N LYS A 33 5.56 6.76 0.99
CA LYS A 33 5.55 6.34 2.40
C LYS A 33 4.22 5.67 2.75
N ALA A 34 3.09 6.32 2.45
CA ALA A 34 1.75 5.81 2.72
C ALA A 34 1.54 4.42 2.09
N THR A 35 1.90 4.25 0.81
CA THR A 35 1.84 2.96 0.12
C THR A 35 2.66 1.89 0.86
N ARG A 36 3.90 2.23 1.26
CA ARG A 36 4.82 1.28 1.90
C ARG A 36 4.31 0.82 3.27
N ASP A 37 3.79 1.74 4.06
CA ASP A 37 3.30 1.48 5.41
C ASP A 37 2.01 0.63 5.35
N THR A 38 1.09 0.96 4.44
CA THR A 38 -0.15 0.20 4.23
C THR A 38 0.11 -1.24 3.77
N VAL A 39 0.98 -1.43 2.77
CA VAL A 39 1.36 -2.78 2.29
C VAL A 39 1.99 -3.60 3.41
N ARG A 40 2.95 -3.01 4.15
CA ARG A 40 3.64 -3.71 5.24
C ARG A 40 2.70 -4.12 6.35
N ARG A 41 1.74 -3.25 6.70
CA ARG A 41 0.74 -3.53 7.73
C ARG A 41 -0.09 -4.75 7.35
N ILE A 42 -0.77 -4.70 6.20
CA ILE A 42 -1.72 -5.75 5.78
C ILE A 42 -1.00 -7.06 5.52
N VAL A 43 0.14 -7.05 4.80
CA VAL A 43 0.88 -8.28 4.50
C VAL A 43 1.40 -8.92 5.79
N ARG A 44 1.86 -8.12 6.76
CA ARG A 44 2.31 -8.66 8.05
C ARG A 44 1.16 -9.25 8.85
N GLU A 45 0.01 -8.56 8.91
CA GLU A 45 -1.20 -9.03 9.62
C GLU A 45 -1.72 -10.35 9.02
N LYS A 46 -1.74 -10.48 7.69
CA LYS A 46 -2.35 -11.63 7.01
C LYS A 46 -1.41 -12.80 6.79
N THR A 47 -0.10 -12.56 6.71
CA THR A 47 0.85 -13.60 6.28
C THR A 47 2.03 -13.81 7.25
N ALA A 48 2.13 -12.98 8.30
CA ALA A 48 3.29 -12.90 9.18
C ALA A 48 4.64 -12.60 8.47
N ARG A 49 4.60 -12.22 7.18
CA ARG A 49 5.79 -11.87 6.38
C ARG A 49 6.06 -10.37 6.42
N LYS A 50 7.32 -10.00 6.19
CA LYS A 50 7.76 -8.60 6.08
C LYS A 50 8.33 -8.36 4.67
N PRO A 51 7.50 -8.00 3.68
CA PRO A 51 7.95 -7.85 2.30
C PRO A 51 8.85 -6.62 2.13
N VAL A 52 9.77 -6.72 1.18
CA VAL A 52 10.41 -5.54 0.59
C VAL A 52 9.39 -4.88 -0.34
N VAL A 53 9.17 -3.57 -0.17
CA VAL A 53 8.16 -2.81 -0.92
C VAL A 53 8.85 -1.67 -1.63
N VAL A 54 8.74 -1.65 -2.96
CA VAL A 54 9.26 -0.61 -3.85
C VAL A 54 8.06 0.11 -4.47
N SER A 55 7.97 1.42 -4.28
CA SER A 55 6.88 2.24 -4.79
C SER A 55 7.37 3.22 -5.86
N VAL A 56 6.63 3.28 -6.97
CA VAL A 56 6.89 4.17 -8.11
C VAL A 56 5.72 5.15 -8.21
N VAL A 57 6.02 6.43 -8.35
CA VAL A 57 5.05 7.50 -8.62
C VAL A 57 5.43 8.08 -9.97
N LEU A 58 4.47 8.14 -10.88
CA LEU A 58 4.63 8.70 -12.21
C LEU A 58 3.85 10.02 -12.24
N GLU A 59 4.53 11.10 -12.59
CA GLU A 59 3.91 12.40 -12.86
C GLU A 59 3.70 12.51 -14.37
N THR A 60 2.51 12.95 -14.77
CA THR A 60 2.09 13.14 -16.18
C THR A 60 1.97 14.61 -16.51
#